data_AF-A0A221K9T4-F1
#
_entry.id   AF-A0A221K9T4-F1
#
_cell.length_a   1.000
_cell.length_b   1.000
_cell.length_c   1.000
_cell.angle_alpha   90.00
_cell.angle_beta   90.00
_cell.angle_gamma   90.00
#
_symmetry.space_group_name_H-M   'P 1'
#
loop_
_entity.id
_entity.type
_entity.pdbx_description
1 polymer ?
#
loop_
_entity_poly.entity_id
_entity_poly.type
_entity_poly.pdbx_seq_one_letter_code
_entity_poly.pdbx_strand_id
1 'polypeptide(L)' 'MAFERVSHRYQSRRDLALELRRRLRELTVSRVCYGHRRLHILLQRGGQRVNHKRTFRLYS' A
#
# COMPACT_ATOMS: atom_id res chain seq x y z
N MET A 1 4.47 -25.09 32.31
CA MET A 1 4.02 -24.00 31.42
C MET A 1 4.52 -24.30 30.01
N ALA A 2 3.75 -25.07 29.24
CA ALA A 2 4.16 -25.48 27.90
C ALA A 2 3.82 -24.36 26.91
N PHE A 3 4.83 -23.82 26.23
CA PHE A 3 4.59 -22.94 25.09
C PHE A 3 4.04 -23.79 23.95
N GLU A 4 2.73 -23.72 23.72
CA GLU A 4 2.09 -24.33 22.57
C GLU A 4 2.82 -23.84 21.31
N ARG A 5 3.16 -24.76 20.40
CA ARG A 5 3.76 -24.43 19.09
C ARG A 5 2.75 -23.64 18.27
N VAL A 6 2.69 -22.32 18.47
CA VAL A 6 1.84 -21.45 17.67
C VAL A 6 2.47 -21.38 16.28
N SER A 7 1.95 -22.19 15.34
CA SER A 7 2.33 -22.06 13.94
C SER A 7 1.87 -20.68 13.47
N HIS A 8 2.80 -19.75 13.24
CA HIS A 8 2.50 -18.47 12.60
C HIS A 8 2.07 -18.75 11.15
N ARG A 9 0.78 -19.02 10.94
CA ARG A 9 0.21 -19.23 9.60
C ARG A 9 0.08 -17.87 8.94
N TYR A 10 0.73 -17.71 7.79
CA TYR A 10 0.63 -16.51 6.98
C TYR A 10 -0.83 -16.28 6.58
N GLN A 11 -1.43 -15.20 7.06
CA GLN A 11 -2.72 -14.73 6.56
C GLN A 11 -2.49 -13.73 5.43
N SER A 12 -3.04 -14.05 4.27
CA SER A 12 -3.01 -13.17 3.08
C SER A 12 -3.73 -11.86 3.38
N ARG A 13 -3.00 -10.73 3.34
CA ARG A 13 -3.53 -9.37 3.49
C ARG A 13 -3.85 -8.71 2.14
N ARG A 14 -4.36 -9.47 1.17
CA ARG A 14 -4.63 -9.00 -0.20
C ARG A 14 -5.68 -7.88 -0.26
N ASP A 15 -6.65 -7.89 0.64
CA ASP A 15 -7.81 -6.96 0.58
C ASP A 15 -7.41 -5.48 0.66
N LEU A 16 -6.56 -5.14 1.64
CA LEU A 16 -6.03 -3.78 1.80
C LEU A 16 -5.18 -3.28 0.62
N ALA A 17 -4.72 -4.18 -0.26
CA ALA A 17 -3.95 -3.79 -1.43
C ALA A 17 -4.84 -3.35 -2.61
N LEU A 18 -6.10 -3.80 -2.67
CA LEU A 18 -6.99 -3.51 -3.79
C LEU A 18 -7.42 -2.04 -3.78
N GLU A 19 -7.87 -1.53 -2.63
CA GLU A 19 -8.23 -0.10 -2.47
C GLU A 19 -7.04 0.80 -2.77
N LEU A 20 -5.86 0.43 -2.26
CA LEU A 20 -4.64 1.19 -2.47
C LEU A 20 -4.27 1.29 -3.96
N ARG A 21 -4.43 0.18 -4.70
CA ARG A 21 -4.19 0.12 -6.14
C ARG A 21 -5.18 0.97 -6.92
N ARG A 22 -6.46 0.95 -6.55
CA ARG A 22 -7.49 1.81 -7.17
C ARG A 22 -7.15 3.28 -7.00
N ARG A 23 -6.80 3.69 -5.77
CA ARG A 23 -6.44 5.08 -5.46
C ARG A 23 -5.14 5.52 -6.15
N LEU A 24 -4.14 4.64 -6.22
CA LEU A 24 -2.93 4.88 -7.02
C LEU A 24 -3.28 5.11 -8.49
N ARG A 25 -4.15 4.28 -9.07
CA ARG A 25 -4.58 4.42 -10.46
C ARG A 25 -5.31 5.76 -10.70
N GLU A 26 -6.23 6.13 -9.82
CA GLU A 26 -6.91 7.44 -9.88
C GLU A 26 -5.93 8.62 -9.83
N LEU A 27 -4.93 8.55 -8.96
CA LEU A 27 -3.90 9.60 -8.85
C LEU A 27 -2.99 9.65 -10.09
N THR A 28 -2.65 8.51 -10.68
CA THR A 28 -1.86 8.48 -11.91
C THR A 28 -2.61 9.01 -13.12
N VAL A 29 -3.92 8.75 -13.21
CA VAL A 29 -4.78 9.27 -14.29
C VAL A 29 -4.95 10.78 -14.15
N SER A 30 -5.17 11.28 -12.93
CA SER A 30 -5.34 12.71 -12.69
C SER A 30 -4.03 13.52 -12.77
N ARG A 31 -2.87 12.90 -12.52
CA ARG A 31 -1.56 13.58 -12.50
C ARG A 31 -0.47 12.76 -13.18
N VAL A 32 -0.52 12.73 -14.51
CA VAL A 32 0.32 11.91 -15.40
C VAL A 32 1.84 12.02 -15.14
N CYS A 33 2.36 13.17 -14.70
CA CYS A 33 3.81 13.38 -14.48
C CYS A 33 4.31 13.13 -13.04
N TYR A 34 3.52 12.51 -12.17
CA TYR A 34 3.92 12.30 -10.78
C TYR A 34 4.60 10.94 -10.58
N GLY A 35 5.89 10.96 -10.25
CA GLY A 35 6.60 9.76 -9.81
C GLY A 35 6.15 9.25 -8.44
N HIS A 36 6.53 8.01 -8.11
CA HIS A 36 6.10 7.30 -6.88
C HIS A 36 6.29 8.09 -5.57
N ARG A 37 7.33 8.94 -5.45
CA ARG A 37 7.52 9.81 -4.27
C ARG A 37 6.42 10.85 -4.13
N ARG A 38 6.02 11.49 -5.23
CA ARG A 38 4.94 12.50 -5.21
C ARG A 38 3.57 11.84 -4.99
N LEU A 39 3.34 10.67 -5.56
CA LEU A 39 2.13 9.87 -5.32
C LEU A 39 2.00 9.46 -3.85
N HIS A 40 3.10 9.08 -3.19
CA HIS A 40 3.10 8.76 -1.76
C HIS A 40 2.66 9.94 -0.89
N ILE A 41 3.14 11.16 -1.17
CA ILE A 41 2.73 12.38 -0.44
C ILE A 41 1.24 12.65 -0.65
N LEU A 42 0.73 12.47 -1.86
CA LEU A 42 -0.70 12.65 -2.16
C LEU A 42 -1.57 11.63 -1.42
N LEU A 43 -1.17 10.37 -1.37
CA LEU A 43 -1.84 9.34 -0.59
C LEU A 43 -1.88 9.72 0.90
N GLN A 44 -0.77 10.23 1.43
CA GLN A 44 -0.69 10.66 2.82
C GLN A 44 -1.60 11.86 3.12
N ARG A 45 -1.71 12.82 2.19
CA ARG A 45 -2.66 13.94 2.28
C ARG A 45 -4.12 13.51 2.18
N GLY A 46 -4.41 12.44 1.44
CA GLY A 46 -5.73 11.81 1.39
C GLY A 46 -6.08 10.95 2.61
N GLY A 47 -5.29 11.02 3.68
CA GLY A 47 -5.50 10.27 4.92
C GLY A 47 -5.01 8.82 4.90
N GLN A 48 -4.40 8.36 3.79
CA GLN A 48 -3.89 6.99 3.70
C GLN A 48 -2.46 6.91 4.22
N ARG A 49 -2.30 6.31 5.41
CA ARG A 49 -0.99 6.03 6.02
C ARG A 49 -0.34 4.80 5.36
N VAL A 50 0.30 5.02 4.22
CA VAL A 50 1.05 3.99 3.48
C VAL A 50 2.54 4.25 3.60
N ASN A 51 3.35 3.21 3.80
CA ASN A 51 4.80 3.35 3.73
C ASN A 51 5.27 3.63 2.28
N HIS A 52 6.20 4.57 2.08
CA HIS A 52 6.77 4.91 0.76
C HIS A 52 7.32 3.67 0.01
N LYS A 53 7.86 2.68 0.73
CA LYS A 53 8.34 1.42 0.13
C LYS A 53 7.20 0.61 -0.48
N ARG A 54 6.02 0.65 0.13
CA ARG A 54 4.83 -0.08 -0.33
C ARG A 54 4.22 0.56 -1.57
N THR A 55 4.18 1.89 -1.65
CA THR A 55 3.78 2.61 -2.87
C THR A 55 4.74 2.33 -4.03
N PHE A 56 6.06 2.31 -3.78
CA PHE A 56 7.03 1.96 -4.82
C PHE A 56 6.82 0.53 -5.35
N ARG A 57 6.65 -0.46 -4.46
CA ARG A 57 6.39 -1.86 -4.84
C ARG A 57 5.07 -2.10 -5.57
N LEU A 58 4.07 -1.23 -5.38
CA LEU A 58 2.77 -1.32 -6.06
C LEU A 58 2.72 -0.53 -7.37
N TYR A 59 3.68 0.37 -7.58
CA TYR A 59 3.82 1.19 -8.77
C TYR A 59 4.81 0.58 -9.78
N SER A 60 5.82 -0.15 -9.30
CA SER A 60 6.62 -1.09 -10.11
C SER A 60 5.74 -2.18 -10.69
#